data_AF-A0A914S6U7-F1
#
_entry.id   AF-A0A914S6U7-F1
#
_cell.length_a   1.000
_cell.length_b   1.000
_cell.length_c   1.000
_cell.angle_alpha   90.00
_cell.angle_beta   90.00
_cell.angle_gamma   90.00
#
_symmetry.space_group_name_H-M   'P 1'
#
loop_
_entity.id
_entity.type
_entity.pdbx_description
1 polymer ?
#
loop_
_entity_poly.entity_id
_entity_poly.type
_entity_poly.pdbx_seq_one_letter_code
_entity_poly.pdbx_strand_id
1 'polypeptide(L)'
;MGSYSGNRPNLKAKRMKQLREFDFFRYPKRRIALMFLYYGWEYEGLVQQQDTVNTVSEIVQVEEVIKDALLRTRLIESWNKCEWVRSGRTDKGVSAFRQIASLIVRFAVFF
;
A
#
# COMPACT_ATOMS: atom_id res chain seq x y z
N MET A 1 9.58 -32.45 -56.01
CA MET A 1 8.98 -31.81 -54.82
C MET A 1 9.93 -32.01 -53.64
N GLY A 2 10.87 -31.09 -53.44
CA GLY A 2 11.81 -31.11 -52.31
C GLY A 2 11.28 -30.23 -51.18
N SER A 3 11.11 -30.80 -49.98
CA SER A 3 10.61 -30.14 -48.79
C SER A 3 11.71 -29.31 -48.12
N TYR A 4 11.51 -27.98 -48.05
CA TYR A 4 12.37 -27.09 -47.27
C TYR A 4 12.09 -27.28 -45.78
N SER A 5 13.04 -27.89 -45.06
CA SER A 5 13.08 -27.93 -43.59
C SER A 5 13.66 -26.61 -43.07
N GLY A 6 12.80 -25.67 -42.70
CA GLY A 6 13.18 -24.41 -42.07
C GLY A 6 13.45 -24.60 -40.57
N ASN A 7 14.73 -24.59 -40.19
CA ASN A 7 15.16 -24.62 -38.79
C ASN A 7 14.89 -23.25 -38.13
N ARG A 8 13.90 -23.17 -37.23
CA ARG A 8 13.57 -21.92 -36.52
C ARG A 8 14.55 -21.70 -35.36
N PRO A 9 15.15 -20.50 -35.19
CA PRO A 9 16.06 -20.26 -34.09
C PRO A 9 15.33 -20.34 -32.75
N ASN A 10 15.91 -21.10 -31.82
CA ASN A 10 15.41 -21.31 -30.47
C ASN A 10 15.57 -20.01 -29.67
N LEU A 11 14.49 -19.23 -29.49
CA LEU A 11 14.49 -18.06 -28.61
C LEU A 11 14.69 -18.52 -27.17
N LYS A 12 15.92 -18.36 -26.66
CA LYS A 12 16.25 -18.59 -25.24
C LYS A 12 15.35 -17.70 -24.38
N ALA A 13 14.39 -18.32 -23.70
CA ALA A 13 13.52 -17.63 -22.74
C ALA A 13 14.38 -16.99 -21.63
N LYS A 14 14.32 -15.67 -21.52
CA LYS A 14 14.98 -14.89 -20.47
C LYS A 14 14.34 -15.28 -19.14
N ARG A 15 15.07 -16.00 -18.28
CA ARG A 15 14.61 -16.44 -16.96
C ARG A 15 14.20 -15.21 -16.14
N MET A 16 12.89 -14.97 -15.99
CA MET A 16 12.41 -13.92 -15.09
C MET A 16 12.91 -14.26 -13.69
N LYS A 17 13.75 -13.38 -13.11
CA LYS A 17 14.12 -13.50 -11.70
C LYS A 17 12.82 -13.43 -10.91
N GLN A 18 12.40 -14.54 -10.31
CA GLN A 18 11.30 -14.52 -9.35
C GLN A 18 11.66 -13.50 -8.27
N LEU A 19 10.80 -12.48 -8.13
CA LEU A 19 10.90 -11.52 -7.04
C LEU A 19 10.79 -12.32 -5.74
N ARG A 20 11.85 -12.28 -4.92
CA ARG A 20 11.81 -12.92 -3.60
C ARG A 20 10.71 -12.25 -2.78
N GLU A 21 9.87 -13.07 -2.17
CA GLU A 21 8.84 -12.61 -1.24
C GLU A 21 9.49 -11.91 -0.05
N PHE A 22 8.85 -10.85 0.45
CA PHE A 22 9.35 -10.12 1.60
C PHE A 22 8.93 -10.81 2.89
N ASP A 23 9.91 -11.27 3.65
CA ASP A 23 9.69 -11.96 4.90
C ASP A 23 9.57 -10.96 6.07
N PHE A 24 8.34 -10.75 6.53
CA PHE A 24 8.04 -9.86 7.65
C PHE A 24 8.56 -10.37 9.00
N PHE A 25 8.79 -11.67 9.16
CA PHE A 25 9.24 -12.26 10.44
C PHE A 25 10.70 -11.91 10.77
N ARG A 26 11.48 -11.49 9.77
CA ARG A 26 12.89 -11.07 9.93
C ARG A 26 13.05 -9.70 10.58
N TYR A 27 11.96 -8.93 10.72
CA TYR A 27 12.00 -7.57 11.23
C TYR A 27 11.15 -7.46 12.49
N PRO A 28 11.66 -6.86 13.58
CA PRO A 28 10.82 -6.54 14.73
C PRO A 28 9.76 -5.51 14.34
N LYS A 29 8.70 -5.45 15.13
CA LYS A 29 7.59 -4.51 14.96
C LYS A 29 7.60 -3.50 16.11
N ARG A 30 7.21 -2.26 15.83
CA ARG A 30 7.13 -1.18 16.84
C ARG A 30 5.87 -0.35 16.63
N ARG A 31 5.24 0.04 17.75
CA ARG A 31 4.17 1.05 17.76
C ARG A 31 4.78 2.43 17.53
N ILE A 32 4.20 3.18 16.60
CA ILE A 32 4.59 4.57 16.30
C ILE A 32 3.37 5.48 16.29
N ALA A 33 3.61 6.78 16.43
CA ALA A 33 2.65 7.82 16.05
C ALA A 33 3.09 8.42 14.70
N LEU A 34 2.21 8.34 13.72
CA LEU A 34 2.36 8.93 12.39
C LEU A 34 1.60 10.25 12.35
N MET A 35 2.33 11.35 12.19
CA MET A 35 1.74 12.67 11.92
C MET A 35 1.70 12.92 10.41
N PHE A 36 0.56 13.33 9.90
CA PHE A 36 0.36 13.57 8.47
C PHE A 36 -0.57 14.75 8.20
N LEU A 37 -0.54 15.23 6.96
CA LEU A 37 -1.39 16.28 6.43
C LEU A 37 -2.02 15.86 5.12
N TYR A 38 -3.17 16.42 4.80
CA TYR A 38 -3.82 16.28 3.49
C TYR A 38 -4.75 17.47 3.22
N TYR A 39 -4.98 17.73 1.94
CA TYR A 39 -5.93 18.73 1.46
C TYR A 39 -7.30 18.08 1.22
N GLY A 40 -8.32 18.50 1.94
CA GLY A 40 -9.63 17.83 1.93
C GLY A 40 -10.37 17.87 0.60
N TRP A 41 -10.04 18.80 -0.29
CA TRP A 41 -10.70 18.92 -1.60
C TRP A 41 -10.38 17.76 -2.56
N GLU A 42 -9.33 16.98 -2.29
CA GLU A 42 -8.96 15.81 -3.10
C GLU A 42 -9.51 14.48 -2.54
N TYR A 43 -10.23 14.51 -1.41
CA TYR A 43 -10.63 13.30 -0.68
C TYR A 43 -12.06 13.33 -0.14
N GLU A 44 -12.65 12.15 0.04
CA GLU A 44 -13.98 11.98 0.66
C GLU A 44 -13.95 11.92 2.19
N GLY A 45 -12.99 12.63 2.78
CA GLY A 45 -12.72 12.60 4.22
C GLY A 45 -11.70 11.53 4.61
N LEU A 46 -11.48 11.41 5.92
CA LEU A 46 -10.40 10.58 6.45
C LEU A 46 -10.74 9.09 6.48
N VAL A 47 -11.94 8.74 6.96
CA VAL A 47 -12.28 7.38 7.39
C VAL A 47 -12.65 6.51 6.21
N GLN A 48 -12.14 5.27 6.20
CA GLN A 48 -12.61 4.28 5.24
C GLN A 48 -14.08 3.91 5.48
N GLN A 49 -14.96 4.12 4.50
CA GLN A 49 -16.37 3.71 4.56
C GLN A 49 -16.54 2.33 3.89
N GLN A 50 -17.29 1.42 4.54
CA GLN A 50 -17.49 0.05 4.06
C GLN A 50 -18.57 -0.05 2.97
N ASP A 51 -19.49 0.93 2.91
CA ASP A 51 -20.69 0.86 2.09
C ASP A 51 -20.59 1.64 0.76
N THR A 52 -19.47 2.33 0.54
CA THR A 52 -19.25 3.08 -0.70
C THR A 52 -18.61 2.13 -1.71
N VAL A 53 -19.44 1.52 -2.55
CA VAL A 53 -18.95 0.91 -3.79
C VAL A 53 -18.45 2.07 -4.65
N ASN A 54 -17.14 2.31 -4.62
CA ASN A 54 -16.45 3.31 -5.45
C ASN A 54 -16.48 2.83 -6.91
N THR A 55 -17.67 2.80 -7.48
CA THR A 55 -17.89 2.64 -8.90
C THR A 55 -17.66 4.02 -9.50
N VAL A 56 -16.51 4.19 -10.16
CA VAL A 56 -16.20 5.23 -11.16
C VAL A 56 -15.56 6.55 -10.68
N SER A 57 -15.58 6.96 -9.39
CA SER A 57 -14.91 8.21 -8.97
C SER A 57 -13.46 8.03 -8.51
N GLU A 58 -12.53 8.79 -9.08
CA GLU A 58 -11.09 8.84 -8.72
C GLU A 58 -10.81 9.35 -7.29
N ILE A 59 -11.82 9.92 -6.62
CA ILE A 59 -11.69 10.50 -5.29
C ILE A 59 -11.79 9.38 -4.25
N VAL A 60 -10.73 9.21 -3.47
CA VAL A 60 -10.59 8.15 -2.46
C VAL A 60 -10.58 8.74 -1.05
N GLN A 61 -10.64 7.88 -0.03
CA GLN A 61 -10.46 8.28 1.37
C GLN A 61 -8.98 8.31 1.74
N VAL A 62 -8.62 9.20 2.66
CA VAL A 62 -7.20 9.36 3.06
C VAL A 62 -6.64 8.06 3.67
N GLU A 63 -7.42 7.32 4.45
CA GLU A 63 -6.99 6.04 5.01
C GLU A 63 -6.68 4.97 3.96
N GLU A 64 -7.40 4.98 2.83
CA GLU A 64 -7.13 4.05 1.73
C GLU A 64 -5.78 4.33 1.10
N VAL A 65 -5.46 5.61 0.86
CA VAL A 65 -4.15 6.03 0.35
C VAL A 65 -3.03 5.67 1.31
N ILE A 66 -3.22 5.90 2.62
CA ILE A 66 -2.24 5.55 3.64
C ILE A 66 -2.04 4.04 3.71
N LYS A 67 -3.13 3.26 3.71
CA LYS A 67 -3.09 1.80 3.67
C LYS A 67 -2.26 1.31 2.49
N ASP A 68 -2.54 1.82 1.30
CA ASP A 68 -1.82 1.47 0.09
C ASP A 68 -0.34 1.84 0.18
N ALA A 69 -0.01 3.04 0.65
CA ALA A 69 1.37 3.47 0.86
C ALA A 69 2.13 2.55 1.83
N LEU A 70 1.50 2.19 2.96
CA LEU A 70 2.11 1.31 3.98
C LEU A 70 2.32 -0.12 3.46
N LEU A 71 1.40 -0.65 2.66
CA LEU A 71 1.52 -1.97 2.03
C LEU A 71 2.59 -1.98 0.94
N ARG A 72 2.58 -0.98 0.05
CA ARG A 72 3.55 -0.85 -1.05
C ARG A 72 4.98 -0.69 -0.54
N THR A 73 5.17 0.06 0.55
CA THR A 73 6.47 0.23 1.21
C THR A 73 6.84 -0.93 2.16
N ARG A 74 5.94 -1.92 2.28
CA ARG A 74 6.07 -3.09 3.15
C ARG A 74 6.26 -2.71 4.61
N LEU A 75 5.78 -1.55 5.05
CA LEU A 75 5.84 -1.13 6.45
C LEU A 75 4.89 -1.97 7.32
N ILE A 76 3.80 -2.45 6.73
CA ILE A 76 2.84 -3.35 7.37
C ILE A 76 2.63 -4.59 6.49
N GLU A 77 2.32 -5.72 7.13
CA GLU A 77 1.99 -6.98 6.46
C GLU A 77 0.54 -6.96 5.95
N SER A 78 -0.38 -6.45 6.77
CA SER A 78 -1.77 -6.25 6.41
C SER A 78 -2.38 -5.12 7.25
N TRP A 79 -3.44 -4.49 6.72
CA TRP A 79 -4.15 -3.42 7.41
C TRP A 79 -4.73 -3.87 8.75
N ASN A 80 -5.33 -5.06 8.81
CA ASN A 80 -5.96 -5.58 10.02
C ASN A 80 -4.95 -5.94 11.12
N LYS A 81 -3.67 -6.19 10.77
CA LYS A 81 -2.62 -6.54 11.73
C LYS A 81 -1.82 -5.34 12.25
N CYS A 82 -1.94 -4.16 11.64
CA CYS A 82 -1.17 -2.98 12.02
C CYS A 82 -1.78 -2.19 13.18
N GLU A 83 -2.95 -2.60 13.70
CA GLU A 83 -3.63 -1.95 14.82
C GLU A 83 -3.78 -0.43 14.61
N TRP A 84 -4.29 -0.06 13.44
CA TRP A 84 -4.51 1.33 13.05
C TRP A 84 -5.54 2.03 13.94
N VAL A 85 -5.14 3.14 14.55
CA VAL A 85 -5.99 4.01 15.37
C VAL A 85 -5.78 5.46 14.96
N ARG A 86 -6.85 6.10 14.48
CA ARG A 86 -6.88 7.52 14.16
C ARG A 86 -7.16 8.37 15.41
N SER A 87 -6.60 9.59 15.48
CA SER A 87 -6.88 10.51 16.59
C SER A 87 -8.20 11.30 16.43
N GLY A 88 -8.72 11.41 15.21
CA GLY A 88 -9.99 12.07 14.92
C GLY A 88 -10.55 11.68 13.54
N ARG A 89 -11.78 12.11 13.26
CA ARG A 89 -12.42 11.99 11.95
C ARG A 89 -12.40 13.36 11.26
N THR A 90 -12.44 13.36 9.94
CA THR A 90 -12.81 14.55 9.16
C THR A 90 -13.82 14.16 8.11
N ASP A 91 -14.76 15.06 7.85
CA ASP A 91 -15.74 14.90 6.78
C ASP A 91 -15.14 15.27 5.42
N LYS A 92 -15.89 14.99 4.36
CA LYS A 92 -15.53 15.30 2.97
C LYS A 92 -15.22 16.79 2.81
N GLY A 93 -14.14 17.10 2.08
CA GLY A 93 -13.73 18.49 1.83
C GLY A 93 -12.91 19.14 2.96
N VAL A 94 -12.79 18.52 4.13
CA VAL A 94 -12.05 19.08 5.27
C VAL A 94 -10.56 18.74 5.19
N SER A 95 -9.70 19.76 5.16
CA SER A 95 -8.25 19.62 5.25
C SER A 95 -7.77 19.43 6.69
N ALA A 96 -6.65 18.72 6.87
CA ALA A 96 -6.02 18.57 8.18
C ALA A 96 -4.50 18.67 8.08
N PHE A 97 -3.87 19.42 8.99
CA PHE A 97 -2.43 19.69 8.95
C PHE A 97 -1.59 18.88 9.95
N ARG A 98 -2.21 18.43 11.05
CA ARG A 98 -1.53 17.66 12.13
C ARG A 98 -2.41 16.51 12.59
N GLN A 99 -2.95 15.76 11.63
CA GLN A 99 -3.65 14.53 11.98
C GLN A 99 -2.63 13.52 12.49
N ILE A 100 -2.97 12.81 13.57
CA ILE A 100 -2.12 11.78 14.16
C ILE A 100 -2.85 10.44 14.07
N ALA A 101 -2.11 9.40 13.68
CA ALA A 101 -2.55 8.02 13.79
C ALA A 101 -1.50 7.17 14.52
N SER A 102 -1.95 6.19 15.29
CA SER A 102 -1.14 5.19 15.96
C SER A 102 -1.24 3.88 15.18
N LEU A 103 -0.11 3.22 14.94
CA LEU A 103 -0.03 1.95 14.23
C LEU A 103 1.24 1.19 14.58
N ILE A 104 1.24 -0.11 14.30
CA ILE A 104 2.38 -1.01 14.42
C ILE A 104 2.98 -1.24 13.04
N VAL A 105 4.27 -0.92 12.89
CA VAL A 105 5.03 -1.10 11.65
C VAL A 105 6.26 -1.96 11.89
N ARG A 106 6.81 -2.55 10.82
CA ARG A 106 8.16 -3.13 10.89
C ARG A 106 9.19 -2.03 11.17
N PHE A 107 10.24 -2.40 11.87
CA PHE A 107 11.38 -1.56 12.14
C PHE A 107 12.65 -2.30 11.74
N ALA A 108 13.59 -1.62 11.08
CA ALA A 108 14.90 -2.19 10.80
C ALA A 108 15.79 -1.97 12.02
N VAL A 109 16.37 -3.04 12.56
CA VAL A 109 17.46 -2.90 13.52
C VAL A 109 18.75 -2.98 12.72
N PHE A 110 19.50 -1.87 12.72
CA PHE A 110 20.89 -1.90 12.31
C PHE A 110 21.67 -2.49 13.49
N PHE A 111 22.15 -3.72 13.34
CA PHE A 111 23.20 -4.30 14.20
C PHE A 111 24.51 -4.29 13.42
#